data_AF-A0A0Q5KUU1-F1
#
_entry.id   AF-A0A0Q5KUU1-F1
#
_cell.length_a   1.000
_cell.length_b   1.000
_cell.length_c   1.000
_cell.angle_alpha   90.00
_cell.angle_beta   90.00
_cell.angle_gamma   90.00
#
_symmetry.space_group_name_H-M   'P 1'
#
loop_
_entity.id
_entity.type
_entity.pdbx_description
1 polymer ?
#
loop_
_entity_poly.entity_id
_entity_poly.type
_entity_poly.pdbx_seq_one_letter_code
_entity_poly.pdbx_strand_id
1 'polypeptide(L)'
;MASSNLQLLSVRRRRLRPYVDLGPFFLFFGISGVDRGKDARVQKRFDLEYYPHIVTVLVSPAPAPGRYALRGLPVEANKRGWTAQSGGALQGELSDDGLAELRAWLGAGGGEVRAEALAPAGA
;
A
#
# COMPACT_ATOMS: atom_id res chain seq x y z
N MET A 1 -13.28 3.84 -26.39
CA MET A 1 -13.11 3.80 -24.91
C MET A 1 -12.12 2.69 -24.62
N ALA A 2 -10.98 2.98 -24.00
CA ALA A 2 -9.96 1.97 -23.71
C ALA A 2 -10.36 1.21 -22.45
N SER A 3 -10.87 -0.01 -22.62
CA SER A 3 -11.15 -0.94 -21.51
C SER A 3 -9.83 -1.24 -20.82
N SER A 4 -9.65 -0.79 -19.57
CA SER A 4 -8.41 -1.08 -18.87
C SER A 4 -8.53 -2.37 -18.07
N ASN A 5 -7.70 -3.34 -18.44
CA ASN A 5 -7.71 -4.67 -17.83
C ASN A 5 -6.75 -4.66 -16.63
N LEU A 6 -7.21 -5.20 -15.49
CA LEU A 6 -6.44 -5.25 -14.25
C LEU A 6 -5.99 -6.68 -13.99
N GLN A 7 -4.67 -6.88 -13.92
CA GLN A 7 -4.07 -8.19 -13.63
C GLN A 7 -3.34 -8.14 -12.30
N LEU A 8 -3.59 -9.13 -11.44
CA LEU A 8 -2.86 -9.29 -10.18
C LEU A 8 -1.50 -9.94 -10.46
N LEU A 9 -0.41 -9.21 -10.20
CA LEU A 9 0.95 -9.74 -10.40
C LEU A 9 1.49 -10.40 -9.14
N SER A 10 1.34 -9.75 -7.99
CA SER A 10 1.87 -10.28 -6.75
C SER A 10 1.12 -9.78 -5.53
N VAL A 11 1.08 -10.63 -4.51
CA VAL A 11 0.60 -10.30 -3.17
C VAL A 11 1.67 -10.72 -2.19
N ARG A 12 2.18 -9.78 -1.40
CA ARG A 12 3.19 -10.03 -0.39
C ARG A 12 2.77 -9.42 0.94
N ARG A 13 2.84 -10.21 2.00
CA ARG A 13 2.68 -9.71 3.37
C ARG A 13 3.98 -9.02 3.84
N ARG A 14 3.88 -7.81 4.41
CA ARG A 14 4.97 -7.14 5.12
C ARG A 14 5.33 -7.97 6.34
N ARG A 15 6.49 -8.62 6.32
CA ARG A 15 7.03 -9.31 7.50
C ARG A 15 7.72 -8.29 8.40
N LEU A 16 7.45 -8.35 9.70
CA LEU A 16 8.24 -7.70 10.73
C LEU A 16 9.67 -8.22 10.64
N ARG A 17 10.61 -7.40 10.13
CA ARG A 17 12.02 -7.62 10.48
C ARG A 17 12.14 -7.37 11.99
N PRO A 18 12.79 -8.25 12.76
CA PRO A 18 13.07 -7.98 14.16
C PRO A 18 13.85 -6.67 14.21
N TYR A 19 13.28 -5.68 14.90
CA TYR A 19 13.95 -4.42 15.12
C TYR A 19 15.12 -4.71 16.06
N VAL A 20 16.34 -4.44 15.63
CA VAL A 20 17.48 -4.41 16.55
C VAL A 20 17.22 -3.22 17.45
N ASP A 21 16.82 -3.49 18.69
CA ASP A 21 16.56 -2.48 19.69
C ASP A 21 17.91 -1.89 20.11
N LEU A 22 18.28 -0.72 19.57
CA LEU A 22 19.44 0.05 20.00
C LEU A 22 19.13 0.90 21.26
N GLY A 23 17.90 0.83 21.78
CA GLY A 23 17.49 1.49 23.02
C GLY A 23 18.42 1.23 24.23
N PRO A 24 18.91 -0.01 24.46
CA PRO A 24 19.84 -0.28 25.55
C PRO A 24 21.20 0.40 25.38
N PHE A 25 21.63 0.67 24.14
CA PHE A 25 22.88 1.37 23.86
C PHE A 25 22.83 2.84 24.30
N PHE A 26 21.71 3.55 24.06
CA PHE A 26 21.59 4.96 24.43
C PHE A 26 21.40 5.19 25.93
N LEU A 27 20.72 4.26 26.63
CA LEU A 27 20.61 4.28 28.09
C LEU A 27 21.97 4.18 28.79
N PHE A 28 22.94 3.50 28.16
CA PHE A 28 24.29 3.35 28.70
C PHE A 28 25.12 4.65 28.64
N PHE A 29 24.79 5.59 27.73
CA PHE A 29 25.56 6.82 27.51
C PHE A 29 24.89 8.10 28.05
N GLY A 30 23.79 8.00 28.81
CA GLY A 30 23.23 9.16 29.54
C GLY A 30 22.68 10.29 28.68
N ILE A 31 22.47 10.06 27.37
CA ILE A 31 21.88 11.03 26.46
C ILE A 31 20.36 10.99 26.69
N SER A 32 19.80 11.97 27.40
CA SER A 32 18.34 12.15 27.51
C SER A 32 17.78 12.64 26.17
N GLY A 33 17.77 11.76 25.17
CA GLY A 33 17.07 11.98 23.93
C GLY A 33 15.57 11.88 24.20
N VAL A 34 14.86 13.00 24.09
CA VAL A 34 13.40 13.05 24.07
C VAL A 34 12.89 11.92 23.16
N ASP A 35 12.12 11.00 23.73
CA ASP A 35 11.62 9.75 23.13
C ASP A 35 10.62 10.03 21.99
N ARG A 36 11.07 10.68 20.92
CA ARG A 36 10.32 10.88 19.66
C ARG A 36 10.04 9.57 18.92
N GLY A 37 10.54 8.43 19.42
CA GLY A 37 10.39 7.13 18.81
C GLY A 37 9.11 6.39 19.20
N LYS A 38 8.39 6.80 20.26
CA LYS A 38 7.19 6.09 20.72
C LYS A 38 6.03 6.18 19.72
N ASP A 39 5.70 7.37 19.26
CA ASP A 39 4.59 7.59 18.32
C ASP A 39 4.87 6.95 16.95
N ALA A 40 6.11 7.06 16.46
CA ALA A 40 6.54 6.40 15.24
C ALA A 40 6.48 4.86 15.35
N ARG A 41 6.70 4.29 16.54
CA ARG A 41 6.56 2.84 16.78
C ARG A 41 5.10 2.41 16.84
N VAL A 42 4.23 3.19 17.47
CA VAL A 42 2.79 2.90 17.57
C VAL A 42 2.12 3.00 16.19
N GLN A 43 2.36 4.09 15.46
CA GLN A 43 1.81 4.27 14.11
C GLN A 43 2.25 3.15 13.16
N LYS A 44 3.52 2.74 13.25
CA LYS A 44 4.07 1.67 12.41
C LYS A 44 3.53 0.28 12.78
N ARG A 45 3.25 0.02 14.06
CA ARG A 45 2.54 -1.20 14.48
C ARG A 45 1.12 -1.22 13.96
N PHE A 46 0.40 -0.10 14.09
CA PHE A 46 -0.96 0.06 13.56
C PHE A 46 -0.99 -0.14 12.04
N ASP A 47 -0.09 0.51 11.28
CA ASP A 47 -0.04 0.35 9.82
C ASP A 47 0.22 -1.11 9.40
N LEU A 48 1.05 -1.84 10.15
CA LEU A 48 1.34 -3.24 9.87
C LEU A 48 0.21 -4.19 10.29
N GLU A 49 -0.57 -3.82 11.30
CA GLU A 49 -1.72 -4.58 11.78
C GLU A 49 -2.91 -4.43 10.83
N TYR A 50 -3.16 -3.20 10.35
CA TYR A 50 -4.33 -2.89 9.51
C TYR A 50 -4.07 -3.02 8.01
N TYR A 51 -2.83 -2.85 7.53
CA TYR A 51 -2.49 -2.95 6.10
C TYR A 51 -1.27 -3.87 5.86
N PRO A 52 -1.37 -5.15 6.22
CA PRO A 52 -0.22 -6.06 6.14
C PRO A 52 0.16 -6.44 4.71
N HIS A 53 -0.71 -6.25 3.71
CA HIS A 53 -0.50 -6.76 2.35
C HIS A 53 -0.07 -5.68 1.38
N ILE A 54 1.08 -5.90 0.76
CA ILE A 54 1.52 -5.16 -0.41
C ILE A 54 1.02 -5.93 -1.64
N VAL A 55 0.21 -5.27 -2.45
CA VAL A 55 -0.34 -5.83 -3.68
C VAL A 55 0.20 -5.07 -4.88
N THR A 56 0.68 -5.81 -5.87
CA THR A 56 1.10 -5.25 -7.15
C THR A 56 0.16 -5.72 -8.23
N VAL A 57 -0.46 -4.76 -8.93
CA VAL A 57 -1.37 -4.99 -10.05
C VAL A 57 -0.80 -4.32 -11.30
N LEU A 58 -1.08 -4.91 -12.45
CA LEU A 58 -0.80 -4.32 -13.74
C LEU A 58 -2.11 -3.78 -14.31
N VAL A 59 -2.10 -2.52 -14.75
CA VAL A 59 -3.23 -1.91 -15.45
C VAL A 59 -2.75 -1.55 -16.84
N SER A 60 -3.51 -1.97 -17.86
CA SER A 60 -3.25 -1.63 -19.26
C SER A 60 -4.33 -0.68 -19.75
N PRO A 61 -4.01 0.53 -20.28
CA PRO A 61 -2.68 1.05 -20.52
C PRO A 61 -1.94 1.45 -19.23
N ALA A 62 -0.61 1.32 -19.26
CA ALA A 62 0.26 1.63 -18.14
C ALA A 62 0.17 3.12 -17.75
N PRO A 63 -0.24 3.45 -16.50
CA PRO A 63 -0.26 4.84 -16.05
C PRO A 63 1.16 5.38 -15.86
N ALA A 64 1.33 6.69 -16.06
CA ALA A 64 2.57 7.38 -15.74
C ALA A 64 2.88 7.27 -14.24
N PRO A 65 4.16 7.33 -13.81
CA PRO A 65 4.52 7.29 -12.39
C PRO A 65 3.78 8.35 -11.58
N GLY A 66 3.16 7.96 -10.48
CA GLY A 66 2.30 8.86 -9.70
C GLY A 66 1.34 8.13 -8.77
N ARG A 67 0.47 8.88 -8.10
CA ARG A 67 -0.55 8.32 -7.20
C ARG A 67 -1.89 8.30 -7.91
N TYR A 68 -2.61 7.19 -7.82
CA TYR A 68 -3.87 6.94 -8.54
C TYR A 68 -4.91 6.31 -7.63
N ALA A 69 -6.16 6.70 -7.82
CA ALA A 69 -7.32 5.95 -7.39
C ALA A 69 -7.75 5.04 -8.55
N LEU A 70 -8.05 3.77 -8.25
CA LEU A 70 -8.52 2.82 -9.26
C LEU A 70 -10.04 2.76 -9.19
N ARG A 71 -10.73 3.54 -10.03
CA ARG A 71 -12.19 3.50 -10.14
C ARG A 71 -12.62 2.15 -10.70
N GLY A 72 -13.60 1.51 -10.06
CA GLY A 72 -14.08 0.17 -10.41
C GLY A 72 -13.52 -0.94 -9.50
N LEU A 73 -12.51 -0.65 -8.68
CA LEU A 73 -12.12 -1.54 -7.59
C LEU A 73 -13.09 -1.45 -6.40
N PRO A 74 -13.18 -2.52 -5.59
CA PRO A 74 -13.91 -2.48 -4.33
C PRO A 74 -13.40 -1.35 -3.41
N VAL A 75 -14.31 -0.81 -2.61
CA VAL A 75 -14.05 0.38 -1.78
C VAL A 75 -12.88 0.11 -0.81
N GLU A 76 -12.85 -1.07 -0.19
CA GLU A 76 -11.78 -1.46 0.73
C GLU A 76 -10.42 -1.55 0.03
N ALA A 77 -10.40 -1.99 -1.23
CA ALA A 77 -9.19 -2.09 -2.04
C ALA A 77 -8.65 -0.72 -2.52
N ASN A 78 -9.43 0.35 -2.43
CA ASN A 78 -9.05 1.68 -2.91
C ASN A 78 -8.79 2.70 -1.76
N LYS A 79 -8.94 2.32 -0.49
CA LYS A 79 -8.83 3.23 0.67
C LYS A 79 -7.52 4.01 0.78
N ARG A 80 -6.38 3.38 0.47
CA ARG A 80 -5.04 4.02 0.54
C ARG A 80 -4.55 4.60 -0.80
N GLY A 81 -5.30 4.35 -1.87
CA GLY A 81 -4.87 4.59 -3.24
C GLY A 81 -3.73 3.66 -3.67
N TRP A 82 -3.35 3.81 -4.93
CA TRP A 82 -2.36 3.00 -5.63
C TRP A 82 -1.23 3.88 -6.14
N THR A 83 0.00 3.40 -6.09
CA THR A 83 1.17 4.12 -6.57
C THR A 83 1.70 3.44 -7.82
N ALA A 84 1.70 4.16 -8.95
CA ALA A 84 2.28 3.68 -10.19
C ALA A 84 3.81 3.78 -10.12
N GLN A 85 4.48 2.65 -10.27
CA GLN A 85 5.94 2.57 -10.37
C GLN A 85 6.41 2.77 -11.81
N SER A 86 7.70 3.07 -12.00
CA SER A 86 8.33 3.08 -13.31
C SER A 86 8.25 1.69 -13.94
N GLY A 87 7.45 1.55 -15.00
CA GLY A 87 7.16 0.26 -15.65
C GLY A 87 5.66 -0.09 -15.72
N GLY A 88 4.77 0.77 -15.24
CA GLY A 88 3.32 0.61 -15.42
C GLY A 88 2.65 -0.32 -14.41
N ALA A 89 3.41 -0.85 -13.45
CA ALA A 89 2.86 -1.60 -12.32
C ALA A 89 2.36 -0.63 -11.24
N LEU A 90 1.18 -0.91 -10.70
CA LEU A 90 0.58 -0.19 -9.59
C LEU A 90 0.76 -0.99 -8.31
N GLN A 91 1.20 -0.34 -7.26
CA GLN A 91 1.38 -0.94 -5.94
C GLN A 91 0.44 -0.29 -4.93
N GLY A 92 -0.33 -1.11 -4.23
CA GLY A 92 -1.25 -0.70 -3.17
C GLY A 92 -0.96 -1.45 -1.88
N GLU A 93 -1.27 -0.81 -0.74
CA GLU A 93 -1.28 -1.48 0.56
C GLU A 93 -2.73 -1.79 0.95
N LEU A 94 -3.05 -3.06 1.14
CA LEU A 94 -4.39 -3.56 1.45
C LEU A 94 -4.44 -4.19 2.85
N SER A 95 -5.61 -4.05 3.47
CA SER A 95 -6.02 -4.84 4.63
C SER A 95 -6.33 -6.28 4.24
N ASP A 96 -6.51 -7.15 5.23
CA ASP A 96 -7.01 -8.52 4.99
C ASP A 96 -8.36 -8.48 4.24
N ASP A 97 -9.27 -7.59 4.66
CA ASP A 97 -10.59 -7.41 4.02
C ASP A 97 -10.46 -6.87 2.59
N GLY A 98 -9.63 -5.85 2.37
CA GLY A 98 -9.40 -5.28 1.04
C GLY A 98 -8.76 -6.28 0.07
N LEU A 99 -7.90 -7.17 0.57
CA LEU A 99 -7.34 -8.26 -0.23
C LEU A 99 -8.40 -9.33 -0.55
N ALA A 100 -9.25 -9.68 0.42
CA ALA A 100 -10.34 -10.64 0.22
C ALA A 100 -11.35 -10.13 -0.81
N GLU A 101 -11.76 -8.87 -0.72
CA GLU A 101 -12.63 -8.22 -1.71
C GLU A 101 -12.00 -8.17 -3.09
N LEU A 102 -10.71 -7.80 -3.19
CA LEU A 102 -10.00 -7.77 -4.47
C LEU A 102 -9.97 -9.16 -5.11
N ARG A 103 -9.71 -10.21 -4.33
CA ARG A 103 -9.70 -11.60 -4.80
C ARG A 103 -11.09 -12.06 -5.25
N ALA A 104 -12.12 -11.75 -4.48
CA ALA A 104 -13.50 -12.07 -4.82
C ALA A 104 -13.92 -11.38 -6.12
N TRP A 105 -13.59 -10.10 -6.26
CA TRP A 105 -13.85 -9.30 -7.46
C TRP A 105 -13.12 -9.85 -8.69
N LEU A 106 -11.82 -10.18 -8.58
CA LEU A 106 -11.07 -10.85 -9.64
C LEU A 106 -11.64 -12.23 -9.98
N GLY A 107 -12.03 -13.00 -8.96
CA GLY A 107 -12.64 -14.33 -9.11
C GLY A 107 -14.02 -14.30 -9.80
N ALA A 108 -14.76 -13.20 -9.66
CA ALA A 108 -16.03 -12.97 -10.33
C ALA A 108 -15.90 -12.55 -11.81
N GLY A 109 -14.68 -12.59 -12.37
CA GLY A 109 -14.39 -12.17 -13.74
C GLY A 109 -13.83 -10.75 -13.86
N GLY A 110 -13.61 -10.08 -12.73
CA GLY A 110 -13.15 -8.70 -12.69
C GLY A 110 -14.15 -7.74 -13.34
N GLY A 111 -13.72 -6.50 -13.54
CA GLY A 111 -14.50 -5.44 -14.16
C GLY A 111 -13.60 -4.40 -14.79
N GLU A 112 -14.21 -3.41 -15.44
CA GLU A 112 -13.48 -2.29 -16.01
C GLU A 112 -12.90 -1.43 -14.87
N VAL A 113 -11.58 -1.27 -14.85
CA VAL A 113 -10.90 -0.40 -13.90
C VAL A 113 -10.39 0.83 -14.65
N ARG A 114 -10.41 1.99 -14.03
CA ARG A 114 -9.80 3.21 -14.58
C ARG A 114 -8.89 3.84 -13.56
N ALA A 115 -7.64 4.05 -13.94
CA ALA A 115 -6.69 4.81 -13.13
C ALA A 115 -7.01 6.30 -13.23
N GLU A 116 -7.49 6.85 -12.12
CA GLU A 116 -7.72 8.29 -11.96
C GLU A 116 -6.59 8.86 -11.13
N ALA A 117 -5.85 9.83 -11.67
CA ALA A 117 -4.74 10.44 -10.95
C ALA A 117 -5.26 11.12 -9.68
N LEU A 118 -4.76 10.67 -8.53
CA LEU A 118 -4.86 11.45 -7.30
C LEU A 118 -3.85 12.57 -7.47
N ALA A 119 -4.34 13.79 -7.67
CA ALA A 119 -3.48 14.96 -7.79
C ALA A 119 -2.40 14.92 -6.71
N PRO A 120 -1.13 15.24 -7.03
CA PRO A 120 -0.16 15.47 -5.97
C PRO A 120 -0.78 16.51 -5.05
N ALA A 121 -0.76 16.24 -3.74
CA ALA A 121 -1.11 17.27 -2.77
C ALA A 121 -0.19 18.46 -3.08
N GLY A 122 -0.76 19.48 -3.72
CA GLY A 122 -0.01 20.66 -4.11
C GLY A 122 0.37 21.42 -2.86
N ALA A 123 1.68 21.60 -2.66
CA ALA A 123 2.33 22.78 -2.09
C ALA A 123 3.84 22.54 -2.10
#